data_AF-A0A1G6N919-F1
#
_entry.id   AF-A0A1G6N919-F1
#
_cell.length_a   1.000
_cell.length_b   1.000
_cell.length_c   1.000
_cell.angle_alpha   90.00
_cell.angle_beta   90.00
_cell.angle_gamma   90.00
#
_symmetry.space_group_name_H-M   'P 1'
#
loop_
_entity.id
_entity.type
_entity.pdbx_description
1 polymer ?
#
loop_
_entity_poly.entity_id
_entity_poly.type
_entity_poly.pdbx_seq_one_letter_code
_entity_poly.pdbx_strand_id
1 'polypeptide(L)' 'MQYQFYDLKNISAGKIVEVQLEYAANVRVMDRTNYLKFKAGTRYKFMGGYVKQSPFRAEIPRTGH' A
#
# COMPACT_ATOMS: atom_id res chain seq x y z
N MET A 1 3.27 15.82 5.92
CA MET A 1 4.04 14.82 5.13
C MET A 1 3.48 14.79 3.73
N GLN A 2 4.31 14.96 2.71
CA GLN A 2 3.92 14.83 1.31
C GLN A 2 4.06 13.35 0.90
N TYR A 3 3.04 12.80 0.25
CA TYR A 3 3.05 11.44 -0.28
C TYR A 3 2.14 11.36 -1.51
N GLN A 4 2.41 10.40 -2.38
CA GLN A 4 1.51 10.07 -3.50
C GLN A 4 0.45 9.08 -3.02
N PHE A 5 -0.81 9.34 -3.37
CA PHE A 5 -1.95 8.51 -3.01
C PHE A 5 -2.63 7.99 -4.27
N TYR A 6 -2.81 6.69 -4.35
CA TYR A 6 -3.49 6.02 -5.45
C TYR A 6 -4.64 5.19 -4.89
N ASP A 7 -5.86 5.48 -5.33
CA ASP A 7 -7.03 4.69 -5.00
C ASP A 7 -7.21 3.58 -6.06
N LEU A 8 -6.86 2.35 -5.68
CA LEU A 8 -6.92 1.18 -6.57
C LEU A 8 -8.33 0.57 -6.67
N LYS A 9 -9.34 1.14 -6.00
CA LYS A 9 -10.70 0.61 -5.89
C LYS A 9 -10.71 -0.82 -5.30
N ASN A 10 -11.80 -1.55 -5.51
CA ASN A 10 -11.92 -2.90 -4.96
C ASN A 10 -10.96 -3.86 -5.67
N ILE A 11 -10.11 -4.53 -4.90
CA ILE A 11 -9.21 -5.59 -5.38
C ILE A 11 -9.59 -6.91 -4.70
N SER A 12 -9.66 -7.99 -5.47
CA SER A 12 -9.90 -9.33 -4.96
C SER A 12 -8.68 -9.91 -4.24
N ALA A 13 -8.91 -10.76 -3.24
CA ALA A 13 -7.86 -11.56 -2.60
C ALA A 13 -7.04 -12.34 -3.65
N GLY A 14 -5.74 -12.51 -3.39
CA GLY A 14 -4.79 -13.23 -4.25
C GLY A 14 -4.29 -12.42 -5.46
N LYS A 15 -4.83 -11.22 -5.73
CA LYS A 15 -4.24 -10.32 -6.74
C LYS A 15 -2.95 -9.70 -6.24
N ILE A 16 -2.03 -9.45 -7.16
CA ILE A 16 -0.75 -8.78 -6.88
C ILE A 16 -0.88 -7.30 -7.26
N VAL A 17 -0.61 -6.42 -6.30
CA VAL A 17 -0.32 -5.01 -6.55
C VAL A 17 1.18 -4.87 -6.80
N GLU A 18 1.54 -4.43 -8.00
CA GLU A 18 2.91 -4.11 -8.38
C GLU A 18 3.15 -2.60 -8.27
N VAL A 19 4.19 -2.20 -7.56
CA VAL A 19 4.62 -0.81 -7.40
C VAL A 19 5.99 -0.64 -8.03
N GLN A 20 6.05 0.19 -9.07
CA GLN A 20 7.30 0.55 -9.73
C GLN A 20 7.84 1.84 -9.14
N LEU A 21 9.12 1.83 -8.81
CA LEU A 21 9.84 2.96 -8.23
C LEU A 21 11.08 3.27 -9.07
N GLU A 22 11.33 4.57 -9.29
CA GLU A 22 12.60 5.06 -9.85
C GLU A 22 13.70 5.14 -8.78
N TYR A 23 13.32 5.47 -7.54
CA TYR A 23 14.23 5.59 -6.39
C TYR A 23 13.65 4.91 -5.15
N ALA A 24 14.53 4.56 -4.20
CA ALA A 24 14.12 3.94 -2.95
C ALA A 24 13.11 4.82 -2.19
N ALA A 25 11.97 4.24 -1.80
CA ALA A 25 10.87 4.99 -1.20
C ALA A 25 10.10 4.15 -0.18
N ASN A 26 9.32 4.82 0.67
CA ASN A 26 8.37 4.14 1.53
C ASN A 26 7.12 3.76 0.73
N VAL A 27 6.90 2.46 0.55
CA VAL A 27 5.69 1.90 -0.07
C VAL A 27 4.78 1.38 1.03
N ARG A 28 3.50 1.72 0.96
CA ARG A 28 2.49 1.26 1.92
C ARG A 28 1.23 0.86 1.17
N VAL A 29 1.02 -0.43 1.02
CA VAL A 29 -0.23 -1.01 0.50
C VAL A 29 -1.13 -1.36 1.68
N MET A 30 -2.35 -0.83 1.70
CA MET A 30 -3.29 -1.03 2.81
C MET A 30 -4.73 -0.89 2.32
N ASP A 31 -5.67 -1.44 3.08
CA ASP A 31 -7.09 -1.23 2.84
C ASP A 31 -7.55 0.17 3.30
N ARG A 32 -8.76 0.55 2.90
CA ARG A 32 -9.43 1.80 3.27
C ARG A 32 -9.44 2.04 4.78
N THR A 33 -9.69 1.00 5.57
CA THR A 33 -9.76 1.12 7.03
C THR A 33 -8.41 1.53 7.62
N ASN A 34 -7.32 0.93 7.14
CA ASN A 34 -5.97 1.27 7.55
C ASN A 34 -5.51 2.61 6.98
N TYR A 35 -5.95 3.00 5.78
CA TYR A 35 -5.67 4.33 5.23
C TYR A 35 -6.31 5.44 6.06
N LEU A 36 -7.56 5.27 6.52
CA LEU A 36 -8.19 6.23 7.42
C LEU A 36 -7.44 6.35 8.75
N LYS A 37 -6.96 5.23 9.30
CA LYS A 37 -6.13 5.22 10.51
C LYS A 37 -4.76 5.89 10.31
N PHE A 38 -4.13 5.69 9.15
CA PHE A 38 -2.91 6.37 8.74
C PHE A 38 -3.10 7.88 8.69
N LYS A 39 -4.18 8.35 8.03
CA LYS A 39 -4.51 9.78 7.99
C LYS A 39 -4.80 10.37 9.36
N ALA A 40 -5.42 9.59 10.25
CA ALA A 40 -5.70 9.99 11.62
C ALA A 40 -4.46 9.92 12.54
N GLY A 41 -3.30 9.44 12.06
CA GLY A 41 -2.09 9.30 12.88
C GLY A 41 -2.18 8.23 13.97
N THR A 42 -3.12 7.29 13.83
CA THR A 42 -3.35 6.20 14.80
C THR A 42 -2.63 4.92 14.38
N ARG A 43 -2.79 3.82 15.13
CA ARG A 43 -2.18 2.53 14.78
C ARG A 43 -2.87 1.89 13.57
N TYR A 44 -2.12 1.67 12.48
CA TYR A 44 -2.57 0.98 11.26
C TYR A 44 -1.60 -0.14 10.85
N LYS A 45 -2.06 -0.98 9.93
CA LYS A 45 -1.28 -2.03 9.27
C LYS A 45 -1.12 -1.72 7.79
N PHE A 46 -0.02 -2.15 7.21
CA PHE A 46 0.25 -2.03 5.78
C PHE A 46 1.26 -3.10 5.35
N MET A 47 1.29 -3.40 4.05
CA MET A 47 2.31 -4.20 3.40
C MET A 47 3.31 -3.25 2.72
N GLY A 48 4.61 -3.58 2.80
CA GLY A 48 5.69 -2.74 2.29
C GLY A 48 6.60 -2.24 3.40
N GLY A 49 7.08 -1.01 3.28
CA GLY A 49 8.14 -0.44 4.11
C GLY A 49 9.08 0.41 3.26
N TYR A 50 10.33 0.57 3.70
CA TYR A 50 11.35 1.23 2.91
C TYR A 50 11.88 0.28 1.83
N VAL A 51 11.38 0.45 0.61
CA VAL A 51 11.66 -0.40 -0.54
C VAL A 51 12.86 0.17 -1.28
N LYS A 52 13.90 -0.67 -1.48
CA LYS A 52 15.11 -0.32 -2.23
C LYS A 52 15.22 -0.99 -3.61
N GLN A 53 14.36 -1.98 -3.87
CA GLN A 53 14.35 -2.77 -5.11
C GLN A 53 12.99 -2.64 -5.78
N SER A 54 13.00 -2.44 -7.09
CA SER A 54 11.81 -2.27 -7.92
C SER A 54 11.75 -3.42 -8.93
N PRO A 55 10.56 -4.00 -9.19
CA PRO A 55 9.27 -3.65 -8.62
C PRO A 55 9.05 -4.25 -7.21
N PHE A 56 8.26 -3.55 -6.38
CA PHE A 56 7.70 -4.13 -5.16
C PHE A 56 6.35 -4.80 -5.48
N ARG A 57 6.16 -6.04 -5.00
CA ARG A 57 4.93 -6.81 -5.21
C ARG A 57 4.28 -7.14 -3.88
N ALA A 58 3.01 -6.81 -3.74
CA ALA A 58 2.19 -7.15 -2.57
C ALA A 58 0.96 -7.95 -3.01
N GLU A 59 0.87 -9.19 -2.55
CA GLU A 59 -0.35 -9.99 -2.71
C GLU A 59 -1.42 -9.51 -1.73
N ILE A 60 -2.63 -9.26 -2.24
CA ILE A 60 -3.74 -8.78 -1.44
C ILE A 60 -4.33 -9.93 -0.61
N PRO A 61 -4.27 -9.88 0.73
CA PRO A 61 -4.66 -11.01 1.58
C PRO A 61 -6.19 -11.18 1.68
N ARG A 62 -6.97 -10.12 1.42
CA ARG A 62 -8.43 -10.14 1.50
C ARG A 62 -9.04 -9.18 0.51
N THR A 63 -10.14 -9.59 -0.12
CA THR A 63 -10.93 -8.73 -1.00
C THR A 63 -11.40 -7.49 -0.25
N GLY A 64 -11.22 -6.31 -0.85
CA GLY A 64 -11.66 -5.06 -0.27
C GLY A 64 -11.21 -3.84 -1.06
N HIS A 65 -11.54 -2.67 -0.50
CA HIS A 65 -11.11 -1.34 -0.95
C HIS A 65 -9.93 -0.88 -0.13
#